data_AF-A0A4P5W3B4-F1
#
_entry.id   AF-A0A4P5W3B4-F1
#
_cell.length_a   1.000
_cell.length_b   1.000
_cell.length_c   1.000
_cell.angle_alpha   90.00
_cell.angle_beta   90.00
_cell.angle_gamma   90.00
#
_symmetry.space_group_name_H-M   'P 1'
#
loop_
_entity.id
_entity.type
_entity.pdbx_description
1 polymer ?
#
loop_
_entity_poly.entity_id
_entity_poly.type
_entity_poly.pdbx_seq_one_letter_code
_entity_poly.pdbx_strand_id
1 'polypeptide(L)'
;MFVSLWLLLACVPDNPARESTPAADSEDSGSVVPDSADSADSGVDTGDTGEAADTGDSVPPIDPPDTGELWVVEPLHFAGHVYYAGDPHAHTGFSADGSAEDAELCPTCGRFDGVFEFAQGMGLSWVALSDHTNGAQTGTYEGIAEQLAAVAAANDVAHGFLTVPAAELWFMDGEGDLGHKTLLMLGEPADLATLSLDDLQPVGTDSSEVSGCNDIWRWAERLQAKVGPLVLIPHHTAAEKPMPTRWSCASESWQPAVEVYSEHGNSLGDDYDPQWAGTHEDGTVASALDPEGYNLRMGFIAGTDSHDTLPGEVCGVDRVRDTHPYGGGLTIAVMPEGTPILPQTLLGAISTRSTYGTSGPIVAMDVSWESGGAPLAGLGEEFTAPAGADLELHVRVAPPYDANVTAVEGVSPGVRFAASQMETGHWTLVFAPGTAPAWVYPVVTLDGEAIYGSSGCDDGGSSTTEFLWGSPNWIARG
;
A
#
# COMPACT_ATOMS: atom_id res chain seq x y z
N MET A 1 47.19 15.70 -12.93
CA MET A 1 45.99 15.10 -13.55
C MET A 1 45.90 13.66 -13.07
N PHE A 2 45.27 13.50 -11.92
CA PHE A 2 44.98 12.23 -11.25
C PHE A 2 43.80 12.57 -10.36
N VAL A 3 42.67 11.86 -10.51
CA VAL A 3 41.92 11.28 -9.39
C VAL A 3 41.19 10.07 -9.97
N SER A 4 41.56 8.89 -9.47
CA SER A 4 40.85 7.63 -9.68
C SER A 4 39.72 7.53 -8.66
N LEU A 5 38.55 7.09 -9.14
CA LEU A 5 37.35 6.83 -8.35
C LEU A 5 37.52 5.51 -7.57
N TRP A 6 37.34 5.55 -6.25
CA TRP A 6 37.28 4.36 -5.40
C TRP A 6 35.82 4.01 -5.13
N LEU A 7 35.44 2.78 -5.48
CA LEU A 7 34.25 2.09 -5.00
C LEU A 7 34.49 1.70 -3.53
N LEU A 8 33.59 2.12 -2.64
CA LEU A 8 33.50 1.63 -1.27
C LEU A 8 32.34 0.63 -1.20
N LEU A 9 32.68 -0.67 -1.23
CA LEU A 9 31.83 -1.73 -0.70
C LEU A 9 31.82 -1.59 0.83
N ALA A 10 30.66 -1.31 1.40
CA ALA A 10 30.45 -1.44 2.84
C ALA A 10 30.03 -2.89 3.15
N CYS A 11 30.90 -3.64 3.82
CA CYS A 11 30.53 -4.86 4.51
C CYS A 11 29.73 -4.48 5.77
N VAL A 12 28.49 -4.94 5.85
CA VAL A 12 27.70 -4.95 7.10
C VAL A 12 28.20 -6.11 7.95
N PRO A 13 28.52 -5.93 9.25
CA PRO A 13 28.95 -7.03 10.10
C PRO A 13 27.76 -7.85 10.60
N ASP A 14 27.96 -9.17 10.60
CA ASP A 14 27.08 -10.19 11.19
C ASP A 14 26.68 -9.85 12.63
N ASN A 15 25.37 -9.92 12.90
CA ASN A 15 24.81 -9.84 14.24
C ASN A 15 24.69 -11.27 14.80
N PRO A 16 25.43 -11.66 15.86
CA PRO A 16 25.34 -13.02 16.37
C PRO A 16 24.01 -13.23 17.11
N ALA A 17 23.27 -14.25 16.66
CA ALA A 17 22.04 -14.72 17.26
C ALA A 17 22.17 -14.91 18.79
N ARG A 18 21.19 -14.37 19.51
CA ARG A 18 20.97 -14.66 20.93
C ARG A 18 20.42 -16.08 21.05
N GLU A 19 21.20 -16.97 21.67
CA GLU A 19 20.73 -18.27 22.14
C GLU A 19 19.63 -18.09 23.19
N SER A 20 18.40 -18.47 22.87
CA SER A 20 17.36 -18.76 23.85
C SER A 20 17.50 -20.23 24.29
N THR A 21 17.54 -20.43 25.61
CA THR A 21 17.60 -21.74 26.25
C THR A 21 16.19 -22.35 26.30
N PRO A 22 16.01 -23.66 26.03
CA PRO A 22 14.69 -24.27 26.07
C PRO A 22 14.28 -24.60 27.51
N ALA A 23 13.04 -24.25 27.86
CA ALA A 23 12.36 -24.77 29.05
C ALA A 23 11.76 -26.14 28.72
N ALA A 24 11.95 -27.07 29.65
CA ALA A 24 11.60 -28.47 29.52
C ALA A 24 10.10 -28.76 29.69
N ASP A 25 9.62 -29.66 28.83
CA ASP A 25 8.67 -30.77 29.00
C ASP A 25 7.62 -30.69 30.13
N SER A 26 6.35 -30.76 29.71
CA SER A 26 5.39 -31.66 30.33
C SER A 26 4.50 -32.30 29.26
N GLU A 27 4.68 -33.60 29.09
CA GLU A 27 3.85 -34.50 28.29
C GLU A 27 2.38 -34.46 28.77
N ASP A 28 1.43 -34.30 27.86
CA ASP A 28 0.10 -34.88 28.04
C ASP A 28 -0.40 -35.48 26.73
N SER A 29 -0.75 -36.76 26.81
CA SER A 29 -1.12 -37.62 25.70
C SER A 29 -2.64 -37.76 25.65
N GLY A 30 -3.29 -37.24 24.61
CA GLY A 30 -4.74 -37.26 24.49
C GLY A 30 -5.25 -37.37 23.06
N SER A 31 -5.48 -38.62 22.63
CA SER A 31 -6.46 -39.09 21.62
C SER A 31 -6.77 -38.26 20.37
N VAL A 32 -6.36 -38.84 19.24
CA VAL A 32 -6.86 -38.58 17.88
C VAL A 32 -8.35 -38.98 17.76
N VAL A 33 -9.20 -38.04 17.34
CA VAL A 33 -10.54 -38.28 16.79
C VAL A 33 -10.57 -37.66 15.40
N PRO A 34 -11.05 -38.36 14.35
CA PRO A 34 -11.20 -37.77 13.02
C PRO A 34 -12.54 -37.03 12.93
N ASP A 35 -12.51 -35.72 12.71
CA ASP A 35 -13.71 -34.96 12.36
C ASP A 35 -14.00 -35.12 10.86
N SER A 36 -15.11 -35.78 10.58
CA SER A 36 -15.79 -35.77 9.30
C SER A 36 -16.55 -34.47 9.15
N ALA A 37 -16.28 -33.74 8.05
CA ALA A 37 -17.05 -32.59 7.62
C ALA A 37 -18.50 -33.01 7.31
N ASP A 38 -19.41 -32.72 8.22
CA ASP A 38 -20.86 -32.73 7.96
C ASP A 38 -21.29 -31.30 7.58
N SER A 39 -21.81 -31.21 6.36
CA SER A 39 -22.49 -30.06 5.78
C SER A 39 -23.73 -29.70 6.61
N ALA A 40 -23.67 -28.59 7.33
CA ALA A 40 -24.83 -28.01 7.98
C ALA A 40 -25.57 -27.07 7.02
N ASP A 41 -26.57 -27.66 6.36
CA ASP A 41 -27.72 -26.98 5.77
C ASP A 41 -28.48 -26.22 6.87
N SER A 42 -28.43 -24.89 6.85
CA SER A 42 -29.24 -24.05 7.73
C SER A 42 -30.17 -23.19 6.87
N GLY A 43 -31.39 -23.71 6.72
CA GLY A 43 -32.52 -22.95 6.17
C GLY A 43 -32.83 -21.76 7.06
N VAL A 44 -32.57 -20.56 6.54
CA VAL A 44 -33.04 -19.30 7.11
C VAL A 44 -34.30 -18.88 6.36
N ASP A 45 -35.34 -18.70 7.16
CA ASP A 45 -36.67 -18.19 6.83
C ASP A 45 -36.58 -16.73 6.37
N THR A 46 -36.76 -16.45 5.08
CA THR A 46 -36.81 -15.10 4.53
C THR A 46 -38.23 -14.53 4.64
N GLY A 47 -38.51 -13.98 5.83
CA GLY A 47 -39.66 -13.11 6.04
C GLY A 47 -39.47 -11.77 5.32
N ASP A 48 -40.24 -11.60 4.25
CA ASP A 48 -40.86 -10.36 3.75
C ASP A 48 -40.39 -9.04 4.41
N THR A 49 -39.45 -8.36 3.75
CA THR A 49 -39.16 -6.93 3.97
C THR A 49 -39.36 -6.20 2.65
N GLY A 50 -40.22 -5.18 2.70
CA GLY A 50 -40.81 -4.55 1.55
C GLY A 50 -39.84 -3.87 0.59
N GLU A 51 -40.30 -3.79 -0.66
CA GLU A 51 -39.73 -3.05 -1.78
C GLU A 51 -39.28 -1.64 -1.36
N ALA A 52 -37.96 -1.46 -1.21
CA ALA A 52 -37.34 -0.16 -1.33
C ALA A 52 -37.31 0.19 -2.83
N ALA A 53 -37.81 1.39 -3.15
CA ALA A 53 -37.82 1.90 -4.50
C ALA A 53 -36.38 2.14 -4.97
N ASP A 54 -35.95 1.33 -5.91
CA ASP A 54 -34.78 1.52 -6.76
C ASP A 54 -34.95 2.83 -7.55
N THR A 55 -34.32 3.90 -7.06
CA THR A 55 -34.11 5.13 -7.82
C THR A 55 -32.77 5.02 -8.51
N GLY A 56 -32.73 4.22 -9.58
CA GLY A 56 -31.59 4.11 -10.48
C GLY A 56 -31.29 5.45 -11.15
N ASP A 57 -30.53 6.29 -10.47
CA ASP A 57 -29.60 7.25 -11.06
C ASP A 57 -28.21 6.62 -10.92
N SER A 58 -27.93 5.60 -11.74
CA SER A 58 -26.56 5.13 -11.93
C SER A 58 -25.74 6.31 -12.48
N VAL A 59 -24.74 6.75 -11.74
CA VAL A 59 -23.72 7.69 -12.23
C VAL A 59 -23.23 7.13 -13.58
N PRO A 60 -23.33 7.89 -14.69
CA PRO A 60 -22.84 7.38 -15.97
C PRO A 60 -21.35 7.07 -15.80
N PRO A 61 -20.85 5.92 -16.30
CA PRO A 61 -19.43 5.66 -16.33
C PRO A 61 -18.75 6.86 -16.97
N ILE A 62 -17.66 7.33 -16.36
CA ILE A 62 -16.82 8.35 -16.97
C ILE A 62 -16.19 7.68 -18.19
N ASP A 63 -16.87 7.75 -19.33
CA ASP A 63 -16.30 7.30 -20.59
C ASP A 63 -15.01 8.11 -20.80
N PRO A 64 -13.83 7.45 -20.86
CA PRO A 64 -12.60 8.16 -21.16
C PRO A 64 -12.79 8.83 -22.53
N PRO A 65 -12.48 10.13 -22.67
CA PRO A 65 -12.78 10.85 -23.90
C PRO A 65 -11.98 10.24 -25.06
N ASP A 66 -12.71 9.74 -26.06
CA ASP A 66 -12.22 9.14 -27.32
C ASP A 66 -11.55 10.21 -28.23
N THR A 67 -10.41 10.76 -27.81
CA THR A 67 -9.75 11.87 -28.54
C THR A 67 -8.48 11.48 -29.27
N GLY A 68 -7.89 10.31 -29.01
CA GLY A 68 -6.59 9.93 -29.62
C GLY A 68 -5.46 10.94 -29.35
N GLU A 69 -5.66 11.86 -28.40
CA GLU A 69 -4.61 12.74 -27.88
C GLU A 69 -3.84 11.98 -26.79
N LEU A 70 -2.52 12.11 -26.82
CA LEU A 70 -1.64 11.47 -25.85
C LEU A 70 -1.84 12.14 -24.48
N TRP A 71 -2.26 11.37 -23.47
CA TRP A 71 -2.43 11.85 -22.11
C TRP A 71 -1.08 12.11 -21.46
N VAL A 72 -0.77 13.38 -21.19
CA VAL A 72 0.36 13.74 -20.32
C VAL A 72 -0.19 13.83 -18.89
N VAL A 73 0.27 12.94 -18.03
CA VAL A 73 -0.04 13.02 -16.60
C VAL A 73 0.96 14.01 -15.98
N GLU A 74 0.48 15.21 -15.68
CA GLU A 74 1.28 16.22 -15.01
C GLU A 74 1.34 15.89 -13.50
N PRO A 75 2.54 15.64 -12.94
CA PRO A 75 2.66 15.40 -11.51
C PRO A 75 2.34 16.67 -10.72
N LEU A 76 2.03 16.53 -9.44
CA LEU A 76 1.86 17.70 -8.58
C LEU A 76 3.22 18.27 -8.18
N HIS A 77 3.31 19.59 -8.06
CA HIS A 77 4.51 20.31 -7.64
C HIS A 77 4.19 21.16 -6.43
N PHE A 78 4.88 20.93 -5.31
CA PHE A 78 4.63 21.65 -4.07
C PHE A 78 5.85 21.62 -3.15
N ALA A 79 6.12 22.74 -2.45
CA ALA A 79 7.19 22.85 -1.45
C ALA A 79 8.61 22.42 -1.90
N GLY A 80 8.92 22.44 -3.21
CA GLY A 80 10.22 21.99 -3.74
C GLY A 80 10.30 20.47 -3.98
N HIS A 81 9.16 19.81 -3.99
CA HIS A 81 8.98 18.40 -4.32
C HIS A 81 8.04 18.23 -5.51
N VAL A 82 8.23 17.12 -6.21
CA VAL A 82 7.30 16.57 -7.20
C VAL A 82 6.64 15.31 -6.61
N TYR A 83 5.35 15.15 -6.88
CA TYR A 83 4.51 14.10 -6.31
C TYR A 83 3.90 13.25 -7.41
N TYR A 84 4.14 11.94 -7.34
CA TYR A 84 3.63 10.97 -8.29
C TYR A 84 2.60 10.07 -7.60
N ALA A 85 1.33 10.25 -7.97
CA ALA A 85 0.25 9.39 -7.52
C ALA A 85 0.30 8.06 -8.26
N GLY A 86 -0.01 6.98 -7.58
CA GLY A 86 -0.19 5.70 -8.22
C GLY A 86 -0.91 4.70 -7.35
N ASP A 87 -1.26 3.60 -7.99
CA ASP A 87 -1.98 2.50 -7.39
C ASP A 87 -1.08 1.24 -7.44
N PRO A 88 -0.52 0.81 -6.30
CA PRO A 88 0.34 -0.37 -6.24
C PRO A 88 -0.42 -1.69 -6.29
N HIS A 89 -1.74 -1.68 -6.09
CA HIS A 89 -2.51 -2.89 -5.83
C HIS A 89 -3.87 -2.76 -6.50
N ALA A 90 -4.02 -3.38 -7.66
CA ALA A 90 -5.28 -3.45 -8.40
C ALA A 90 -5.28 -4.73 -9.24
N HIS A 91 -6.45 -5.35 -9.38
CA HIS A 91 -6.61 -6.60 -10.10
C HIS A 91 -7.31 -6.40 -11.44
N THR A 92 -7.25 -7.45 -12.25
CA THR A 92 -7.88 -7.48 -13.56
C THR A 92 -8.61 -8.80 -13.78
N GLY A 93 -9.21 -8.98 -14.95
CA GLY A 93 -9.78 -10.28 -15.33
C GLY A 93 -8.79 -11.45 -15.51
N PHE A 94 -7.52 -11.31 -15.12
CA PHE A 94 -6.50 -12.35 -15.28
C PHE A 94 -6.24 -13.22 -14.06
N SER A 95 -6.57 -12.76 -12.85
CA SER A 95 -6.73 -13.61 -11.67
C SER A 95 -8.13 -14.23 -11.64
N ALA A 96 -8.33 -15.24 -10.78
CA ALA A 96 -9.63 -15.90 -10.68
C ALA A 96 -10.68 -15.08 -9.88
N ASP A 97 -10.22 -14.06 -9.14
CA ASP A 97 -11.04 -13.19 -8.33
C ASP A 97 -11.26 -11.79 -8.89
N GLY A 98 -10.48 -11.35 -9.86
CA GLY A 98 -10.76 -10.16 -10.65
C GLY A 98 -11.72 -10.39 -11.81
N SER A 99 -12.19 -9.30 -12.42
CA SER A 99 -13.02 -9.32 -13.63
C SER A 99 -12.80 -8.09 -14.49
N ALA A 100 -13.15 -8.23 -15.77
CA ALA A 100 -13.15 -7.15 -16.75
C ALA A 100 -14.38 -7.25 -17.67
N GLU A 101 -14.81 -6.13 -18.24
CA GLU A 101 -15.94 -6.06 -19.17
C GLU A 101 -15.66 -6.82 -20.47
N ASP A 102 -14.45 -6.68 -21.02
CA ASP A 102 -14.01 -7.34 -22.25
C ASP A 102 -13.77 -8.86 -22.10
N ALA A 103 -13.73 -9.35 -20.87
CA ALA A 103 -13.80 -10.78 -20.55
C ALA A 103 -15.26 -11.31 -20.47
N GLU A 104 -16.27 -10.45 -20.64
CA GLU A 104 -17.70 -10.74 -20.47
C GLU A 104 -18.07 -11.27 -19.06
N LEU A 105 -17.21 -11.04 -18.07
CA LEU A 105 -17.40 -11.50 -16.68
C LEU A 105 -18.19 -10.50 -15.84
N CYS A 106 -18.03 -9.20 -16.12
CA CYS A 106 -18.64 -8.11 -15.37
C CYS A 106 -18.95 -6.92 -16.30
N PRO A 107 -20.21 -6.74 -16.74
CA PRO A 107 -20.57 -5.69 -17.71
C PRO A 107 -20.42 -4.25 -17.20
N THR A 108 -20.19 -4.06 -15.90
CA THR A 108 -20.01 -2.76 -15.24
C THR A 108 -18.57 -2.49 -14.82
N CYS A 109 -17.68 -3.46 -15.03
CA CYS A 109 -16.26 -3.33 -14.72
C CYS A 109 -15.53 -2.54 -15.80
N GLY A 110 -14.28 -2.17 -15.52
CA GLY A 110 -13.35 -1.67 -16.51
C GLY A 110 -13.03 -2.71 -17.58
N ARG A 111 -12.59 -2.23 -18.74
CA ARG A 111 -12.04 -3.07 -19.80
C ARG A 111 -10.54 -3.19 -19.62
N PHE A 112 -9.98 -4.38 -19.79
CA PHE A 112 -8.52 -4.53 -19.73
C PHE A 112 -7.83 -3.76 -20.86
N ASP A 113 -8.41 -3.73 -22.05
CA ASP A 113 -7.87 -2.96 -23.18
C ASP A 113 -7.85 -1.43 -23.00
N GLY A 114 -8.49 -0.90 -21.96
CA GLY A 114 -8.50 0.53 -21.60
C GLY A 114 -8.02 0.84 -20.17
N VAL A 115 -7.44 -0.15 -19.47
CA VAL A 115 -7.09 -0.04 -18.04
C VAL A 115 -6.06 1.06 -17.77
N PHE A 116 -5.10 1.24 -18.66
CA PHE A 116 -4.03 2.23 -18.49
C PHE A 116 -4.51 3.64 -18.83
N GLU A 117 -5.34 3.78 -19.87
CA GLU A 117 -6.02 5.04 -20.20
C GLU A 117 -6.93 5.49 -19.04
N PHE A 118 -7.63 4.54 -18.40
CA PHE A 118 -8.41 4.82 -17.20
C PHE A 118 -7.52 5.31 -16.05
N ALA A 119 -6.43 4.59 -15.73
CA ALA A 119 -5.47 5.00 -14.70
C ALA A 119 -4.92 6.43 -14.94
N GLN A 120 -4.53 6.75 -16.17
CA GLN A 120 -4.08 8.09 -16.54
C GLN A 120 -5.20 9.13 -16.42
N GLY A 121 -6.44 8.77 -16.79
CA GLY A 121 -7.63 9.59 -16.62
C GLY A 121 -7.95 9.92 -15.16
N MET A 122 -7.63 8.99 -14.24
CA MET A 122 -7.68 9.19 -12.79
C MET A 122 -6.52 10.03 -12.25
N GLY A 123 -5.58 10.46 -13.11
CA GLY A 123 -4.43 11.28 -12.73
C GLY A 123 -3.26 10.50 -12.16
N LEU A 124 -3.24 9.16 -12.31
CA LEU A 124 -2.14 8.33 -11.83
C LEU A 124 -0.91 8.51 -12.72
N SER A 125 0.23 8.78 -12.10
CA SER A 125 1.54 8.81 -12.74
C SER A 125 2.19 7.42 -12.80
N TRP A 126 1.71 6.47 -12.01
CA TRP A 126 2.13 5.09 -12.09
C TRP A 126 1.04 4.12 -11.63
N VAL A 127 1.11 2.88 -12.11
CA VAL A 127 0.17 1.82 -11.73
C VAL A 127 0.85 0.46 -11.76
N ALA A 128 0.45 -0.41 -10.85
CA ALA A 128 0.80 -1.81 -10.82
C ALA A 128 -0.47 -2.66 -10.85
N LEU A 129 -0.55 -3.57 -11.82
CA LEU A 129 -1.62 -4.56 -11.88
C LEU A 129 -1.08 -5.84 -11.24
N SER A 130 -1.66 -6.24 -10.11
CA SER A 130 -1.09 -7.21 -9.19
C SER A 130 -1.98 -8.43 -9.02
N ASP A 131 -2.42 -9.02 -10.13
CA ASP A 131 -3.23 -10.24 -10.09
C ASP A 131 -2.52 -11.38 -9.34
N HIS A 132 -3.33 -12.26 -8.73
CA HIS A 132 -2.84 -13.42 -8.00
C HIS A 132 -2.04 -14.39 -8.88
N THR A 133 -0.86 -14.77 -8.39
CA THR A 133 0.04 -15.70 -9.09
C THR A 133 0.29 -17.02 -8.36
N ASN A 134 -0.24 -17.13 -7.14
CA ASN A 134 -0.33 -18.37 -6.39
C ASN A 134 -1.63 -18.41 -5.56
N GLY A 135 -1.86 -19.53 -4.89
CA GLY A 135 -3.08 -19.80 -4.13
C GLY A 135 -4.27 -20.19 -5.00
N ALA A 136 -5.44 -20.22 -4.37
CA ALA A 136 -6.69 -20.63 -5.02
C ALA A 136 -7.15 -19.67 -6.11
N GLN A 137 -6.62 -18.43 -6.12
CA GLN A 137 -7.01 -17.37 -7.04
C GLN A 137 -6.03 -17.14 -8.19
N THR A 138 -5.03 -18.01 -8.31
CA THR A 138 -3.98 -17.93 -9.33
C THR A 138 -4.56 -17.75 -10.73
N GLY A 139 -4.06 -16.74 -11.45
CA GLY A 139 -4.32 -16.56 -12.87
C GLY A 139 -3.75 -17.68 -13.75
N THR A 140 -4.21 -17.75 -14.99
CA THR A 140 -3.65 -18.74 -15.93
C THR A 140 -2.27 -18.30 -16.44
N TYR A 141 -1.42 -19.26 -16.87
CA TYR A 141 -0.13 -18.95 -17.49
C TYR A 141 -0.24 -17.99 -18.67
N GLU A 142 -1.26 -18.16 -19.52
CA GLU A 142 -1.50 -17.30 -20.67
C GLU A 142 -1.95 -15.91 -20.24
N GLY A 143 -2.91 -15.82 -19.31
CA GLY A 143 -3.41 -14.55 -18.79
C GLY A 143 -2.34 -13.71 -18.10
N ILE A 144 -1.56 -14.30 -17.19
CA ILE A 144 -0.47 -13.57 -16.51
C ILE A 144 0.62 -13.14 -17.50
N ALA A 145 0.94 -13.96 -18.51
CA ALA A 145 1.88 -13.56 -19.55
C ALA A 145 1.35 -12.41 -20.41
N GLU A 146 0.05 -12.40 -20.72
CA GLU A 146 -0.63 -11.32 -21.45
C GLU A 146 -0.63 -10.02 -20.64
N GLN A 147 -0.99 -10.09 -19.35
CA GLN A 147 -0.93 -8.97 -18.43
C GLN A 147 0.47 -8.34 -18.37
N LEU A 148 1.50 -9.15 -18.12
CA LEU A 148 2.89 -8.67 -18.02
C LEU A 148 3.34 -8.01 -19.33
N ALA A 149 2.94 -8.55 -20.48
CA ALA A 149 3.24 -7.98 -21.78
C ALA A 149 2.52 -6.63 -22.00
N ALA A 150 1.24 -6.53 -21.60
CA ALA A 150 0.46 -5.30 -21.69
C ALA A 150 1.02 -4.20 -20.77
N VAL A 151 1.35 -4.53 -19.52
CA VAL A 151 2.05 -3.63 -18.58
C VAL A 151 3.34 -3.10 -19.22
N ALA A 152 4.19 -3.99 -19.75
CA ALA A 152 5.44 -3.56 -20.40
C ALA A 152 5.20 -2.68 -21.64
N ALA A 153 4.14 -2.92 -22.40
CA ALA A 153 3.80 -2.17 -23.60
C ALA A 153 3.23 -0.77 -23.30
N ALA A 154 2.50 -0.63 -22.19
CA ALA A 154 1.88 0.63 -21.76
C ALA A 154 2.84 1.59 -21.02
N ASN A 155 4.05 1.13 -20.68
CA ASN A 155 5.03 1.96 -20.00
C ASN A 155 5.46 3.17 -20.83
N ASP A 156 5.20 4.38 -20.34
CA ASP A 156 5.46 5.64 -21.07
C ASP A 156 6.08 6.73 -20.17
N VAL A 157 7.22 6.41 -19.57
CA VAL A 157 7.96 7.32 -18.68
C VAL A 157 8.38 8.63 -19.37
N ALA A 158 8.42 8.66 -20.71
CA ALA A 158 8.71 9.87 -21.47
C ALA A 158 7.59 10.92 -21.35
N HIS A 159 6.36 10.48 -21.10
CA HIS A 159 5.18 11.32 -20.88
C HIS A 159 4.67 11.26 -19.43
N GLY A 160 5.52 10.81 -18.50
CA GLY A 160 5.25 10.84 -17.06
C GLY A 160 4.40 9.69 -16.53
N PHE A 161 4.24 8.59 -17.29
CA PHE A 161 3.45 7.44 -16.87
C PHE A 161 4.30 6.16 -16.78
N LEU A 162 4.39 5.58 -15.57
CA LEU A 162 5.16 4.37 -15.30
C LEU A 162 4.21 3.20 -15.00
N THR A 163 4.29 2.12 -15.78
CA THR A 163 3.61 0.87 -15.45
C THR A 163 4.61 -0.09 -14.81
N VAL A 164 4.22 -0.74 -13.72
CA VAL A 164 5.09 -1.60 -12.93
C VAL A 164 4.58 -3.04 -13.01
N PRO A 165 5.37 -4.00 -13.55
CA PRO A 165 5.03 -5.41 -13.44
C PRO A 165 4.92 -5.82 -11.98
N ALA A 166 3.79 -6.44 -11.62
CA ALA A 166 3.49 -6.81 -10.26
C ALA A 166 2.76 -8.14 -10.17
N ALA A 167 2.58 -8.63 -8.95
CA ALA A 167 1.82 -9.83 -8.63
C ALA A 167 1.35 -9.77 -7.18
N GLU A 168 0.14 -10.28 -6.91
CA GLU A 168 -0.28 -10.60 -5.55
C GLU A 168 0.12 -12.03 -5.20
N LEU A 169 0.60 -12.19 -3.96
CA LEU A 169 1.15 -13.44 -3.46
C LEU A 169 0.63 -13.75 -2.07
N TRP A 170 0.21 -15.01 -1.91
CA TRP A 170 -0.28 -15.56 -0.65
C TRP A 170 0.78 -16.45 -0.03
N PHE A 171 1.01 -16.26 1.26
CA PHE A 171 2.01 -17.03 1.99
C PHE A 171 1.39 -17.68 3.22
N MET A 172 1.51 -19.00 3.29
CA MET A 172 1.09 -19.83 4.42
C MET A 172 2.22 -20.77 4.81
N ASP A 173 2.26 -21.21 6.06
CA ASP A 173 3.09 -22.32 6.51
C ASP A 173 2.28 -23.32 7.35
N GLY A 174 2.94 -24.37 7.84
CA GLY A 174 2.30 -25.38 8.69
C GLY A 174 1.77 -24.83 10.04
N GLU A 175 2.07 -23.58 10.40
CA GLU A 175 1.58 -22.90 11.60
C GLU A 175 0.42 -21.93 11.28
N GLY A 176 0.19 -21.61 10.01
CA GLY A 176 -0.92 -20.76 9.55
C GLY A 176 -0.46 -19.67 8.58
N ASP A 177 -1.16 -18.55 8.60
CA ASP A 177 -0.97 -17.47 7.63
C ASP A 177 0.31 -16.66 7.88
N LEU A 178 0.91 -16.18 6.79
CA LEU A 178 2.08 -15.29 6.77
C LEU A 178 1.76 -13.94 6.11
N GLY A 179 0.50 -13.69 5.77
CA GLY A 179 0.00 -12.48 5.12
C GLY A 179 0.15 -12.49 3.60
N HIS A 180 -0.73 -11.76 2.93
CA HIS A 180 -0.58 -11.47 1.50
C HIS A 180 0.40 -10.31 1.26
N LYS A 181 0.98 -10.28 0.05
CA LYS A 181 1.96 -9.26 -0.34
C LYS A 181 1.82 -8.92 -1.81
N THR A 182 1.86 -7.63 -2.14
CA THR A 182 2.11 -7.14 -3.48
C THR A 182 3.61 -7.23 -3.76
N LEU A 183 4.01 -7.98 -4.77
CA LEU A 183 5.33 -7.92 -5.36
C LEU A 183 5.37 -6.82 -6.41
N LEU A 184 6.25 -5.83 -6.25
CA LEU A 184 6.56 -4.85 -7.30
C LEU A 184 7.93 -5.15 -7.90
N MET A 185 8.00 -5.29 -9.22
CA MET A 185 9.24 -5.59 -9.94
C MET A 185 9.72 -4.35 -10.70
N LEU A 186 10.81 -3.76 -10.20
CA LEU A 186 11.32 -2.44 -10.61
C LEU A 186 12.65 -2.58 -11.37
N GLY A 187 12.78 -3.70 -12.07
CA GLY A 187 13.92 -4.06 -12.89
C GLY A 187 13.95 -3.40 -14.26
N GLU A 188 14.96 -3.76 -15.06
CA GLU A 188 15.06 -3.31 -16.44
C GLU A 188 14.08 -4.08 -17.34
N PRO A 189 13.43 -3.43 -18.34
CA PRO A 189 12.44 -4.08 -19.20
C PRO A 189 12.94 -5.36 -19.89
N ALA A 190 14.22 -5.42 -20.23
CA ALA A 190 14.81 -6.58 -20.90
C ALA A 190 14.86 -7.82 -19.99
N ASP A 191 15.08 -7.64 -18.69
CA ASP A 191 15.14 -8.73 -17.72
C ASP A 191 13.72 -9.17 -17.34
N LEU A 192 12.80 -8.21 -17.17
CA LEU A 192 11.38 -8.45 -16.92
C LEU A 192 10.70 -9.22 -18.06
N ALA A 193 11.11 -9.02 -19.31
CA ALA A 193 10.61 -9.78 -20.46
C ALA A 193 10.94 -11.29 -20.42
N THR A 194 11.76 -11.74 -19.44
CA THR A 194 12.10 -13.16 -19.23
C THR A 194 11.25 -13.83 -18.14
N LEU A 195 10.34 -13.07 -17.52
CA LEU A 195 9.43 -13.58 -16.49
C LEU A 195 8.47 -14.63 -17.04
N SER A 196 8.13 -15.55 -16.17
CA SER A 196 7.07 -16.53 -16.34
C SER A 196 6.33 -16.69 -15.01
N LEU A 197 5.12 -17.25 -15.06
CA LEU A 197 4.35 -17.53 -13.84
C LEU A 197 5.14 -18.41 -12.84
N ASP A 198 5.96 -19.35 -13.32
CA ASP A 198 6.82 -20.18 -12.46
C ASP A 198 7.79 -19.36 -11.60
N ASP A 199 8.26 -18.22 -12.11
CA ASP A 199 9.17 -17.34 -11.38
C ASP A 199 8.46 -16.57 -10.25
N LEU A 200 7.17 -16.31 -10.45
CA LEU A 200 6.30 -15.61 -9.50
C LEU A 200 5.75 -16.57 -8.43
N GLN A 201 5.95 -17.88 -8.58
CA GLN A 201 5.53 -18.89 -7.63
C GLN A 201 6.67 -19.26 -6.65
N PRO A 202 6.56 -18.95 -5.34
CA PRO A 202 7.66 -19.08 -4.39
C PRO A 202 8.34 -20.46 -4.32
N VAL A 203 7.54 -21.51 -4.50
CA VAL A 203 7.96 -22.92 -4.49
C VAL A 203 7.89 -23.58 -5.88
N GLY A 204 7.64 -22.80 -6.94
CA GLY A 204 7.51 -23.29 -8.32
C GLY A 204 6.22 -24.08 -8.60
N THR A 205 5.18 -23.82 -7.80
CA THR A 205 3.80 -24.31 -7.99
C THR A 205 2.84 -23.20 -7.59
N ASP A 206 1.57 -23.31 -7.97
CA ASP A 206 0.48 -22.44 -7.52
C ASP A 206 0.16 -22.55 -6.02
N SER A 207 0.89 -23.34 -5.24
CA SER A 207 0.74 -23.37 -3.78
C SER A 207 1.07 -22.04 -3.10
N SER A 208 0.28 -21.68 -2.10
CA SER A 208 0.59 -20.64 -1.11
C SER A 208 1.51 -21.14 0.02
N GLU A 209 1.70 -22.45 0.14
CA GLU A 209 2.48 -23.04 1.22
C GLU A 209 3.99 -22.89 0.99
N VAL A 210 4.67 -22.35 2.00
CA VAL A 210 6.12 -22.33 2.15
C VAL A 210 6.52 -23.05 3.44
N SER A 211 7.77 -23.51 3.55
CA SER A 211 8.22 -24.19 4.77
C SER A 211 8.44 -23.23 5.96
N GLY A 212 8.40 -21.92 5.72
CA GLY A 212 8.56 -20.86 6.69
C GLY A 212 9.14 -19.57 6.08
N CYS A 213 9.28 -18.51 6.88
CA CYS A 213 9.63 -17.16 6.40
C CYS A 213 10.89 -17.12 5.50
N ASN A 214 11.92 -17.93 5.80
CA ASN A 214 13.17 -17.93 5.05
C ASN A 214 13.02 -18.36 3.59
N ASP A 215 12.00 -19.16 3.25
CA ASP A 215 11.79 -19.58 1.87
C ASP A 215 11.26 -18.42 1.02
N ILE A 216 10.47 -17.51 1.60
CA ILE A 216 10.02 -16.26 0.97
C ILE A 216 11.26 -15.44 0.56
N TRP A 217 12.19 -15.21 1.50
CA TRP A 217 13.36 -14.37 1.24
C TRP A 217 14.36 -14.99 0.27
N ARG A 218 14.53 -16.31 0.30
CA ARG A 218 15.35 -17.01 -0.71
C ARG A 218 14.71 -16.95 -2.08
N TRP A 219 13.38 -17.01 -2.18
CA TRP A 219 12.68 -16.84 -3.45
C TRP A 219 12.84 -15.42 -3.98
N ALA A 220 12.57 -14.40 -3.14
CA ALA A 220 12.78 -13.00 -3.48
C ALA A 220 14.21 -12.72 -3.95
N GLU A 221 15.23 -13.29 -3.29
CA GLU A 221 16.64 -13.16 -3.70
C GLU A 221 16.90 -13.78 -5.10
N ARG A 222 16.36 -14.97 -5.37
CA ARG A 222 16.49 -15.61 -6.70
C ARG A 222 15.80 -14.80 -7.78
N LEU A 223 14.59 -14.31 -7.49
CA LEU A 223 13.82 -13.50 -8.42
C LEU A 223 14.55 -12.18 -8.70
N GLN A 224 15.01 -11.47 -7.67
CA GLN A 224 15.79 -10.25 -7.81
C GLN A 224 17.07 -10.46 -8.63
N ALA A 225 17.76 -11.59 -8.45
CA ALA A 225 18.93 -11.93 -9.25
C ALA A 225 18.60 -12.16 -10.75
N LYS A 226 17.36 -12.52 -11.06
CA LYS A 226 16.88 -12.72 -12.43
C LYS A 226 16.39 -11.42 -13.06
N VAL A 227 15.55 -10.66 -12.35
CA VAL A 227 14.80 -9.53 -12.94
C VAL A 227 15.26 -8.16 -12.49
N GLY A 228 16.18 -8.07 -11.53
CA GLY A 228 16.58 -6.80 -10.93
C GLY A 228 15.76 -6.45 -9.69
N PRO A 229 15.84 -5.20 -9.21
CA PRO A 229 15.26 -4.79 -7.93
C PRO A 229 13.76 -5.08 -7.81
N LEU A 230 13.34 -5.49 -6.62
CA LEU A 230 11.94 -5.73 -6.29
C LEU A 230 11.67 -5.37 -4.83
N VAL A 231 10.40 -5.15 -4.51
CA VAL A 231 9.90 -5.00 -3.13
C VAL A 231 8.64 -5.83 -2.94
N LEU A 232 8.42 -6.29 -1.72
CA LEU A 232 7.20 -6.96 -1.28
C LEU A 232 6.50 -6.03 -0.30
N ILE A 233 5.26 -5.66 -0.56
CA ILE A 233 4.47 -4.81 0.31
C ILE A 233 3.41 -5.69 0.97
N PRO A 234 3.45 -5.91 2.29
CA PRO A 234 2.30 -6.46 3.02
C PRO A 234 1.08 -5.55 2.83
N HIS A 235 -0.04 -6.13 2.42
CA HIS A 235 -1.29 -5.41 2.19
C HIS A 235 -2.46 -5.96 3.02
N HIS A 236 -3.50 -5.13 3.22
CA HIS A 236 -4.66 -5.38 4.06
C HIS A 236 -4.32 -6.19 5.35
N THR A 237 -3.25 -5.75 6.03
CA THR A 237 -2.44 -6.58 6.94
C THR A 237 -3.14 -6.96 8.24
N ALA A 238 -4.11 -6.14 8.63
CA ALA A 238 -4.92 -6.32 9.82
C ALA A 238 -6.17 -7.19 9.57
N ALA A 239 -6.49 -7.54 8.33
CA ALA A 239 -7.71 -8.26 8.04
C ALA A 239 -7.66 -9.69 8.58
N GLU A 240 -8.69 -10.13 9.32
CA GLU A 240 -8.84 -11.55 9.69
C GLU A 240 -8.98 -12.43 8.44
N LYS A 241 -9.51 -11.85 7.35
CA LYS A 241 -9.55 -12.45 6.01
C LYS A 241 -9.21 -11.39 4.94
N PRO A 242 -8.47 -11.74 3.89
CA PRO A 242 -8.14 -13.10 3.49
C PRO A 242 -7.09 -13.76 4.39
N MET A 243 -6.13 -13.00 4.94
CA MET A 243 -5.33 -13.42 6.10
C MET A 243 -4.51 -12.29 6.74
N PRO A 244 -4.30 -12.33 8.07
CA PRO A 244 -3.47 -11.35 8.76
C PRO A 244 -1.98 -11.54 8.49
N THR A 245 -1.22 -10.45 8.56
CA THR A 245 0.24 -10.50 8.41
C THR A 245 0.93 -10.96 9.69
N ARG A 246 1.83 -11.95 9.57
CA ARG A 246 2.72 -12.38 10.65
C ARG A 246 4.02 -11.56 10.65
N TRP A 247 4.07 -10.48 11.43
CA TRP A 247 5.22 -9.55 11.45
C TRP A 247 6.56 -10.18 11.87
N SER A 248 6.55 -11.30 12.61
CA SER A 248 7.79 -12.02 12.93
C SER A 248 8.52 -12.58 11.70
N CYS A 249 7.80 -12.71 10.57
CA CYS A 249 8.40 -13.09 9.30
C CYS A 249 8.93 -11.89 8.50
N ALA A 250 8.63 -10.65 8.88
CA ALA A 250 8.89 -9.48 8.06
C ALA A 250 10.38 -9.18 7.87
N SER A 251 10.71 -8.48 6.79
CA SER A 251 12.08 -8.07 6.48
C SER A 251 12.11 -6.66 5.91
N GLU A 252 12.63 -5.69 6.67
CA GLU A 252 12.70 -4.28 6.24
C GLU A 252 13.44 -4.07 4.91
N SER A 253 14.40 -4.94 4.56
CA SER A 253 15.12 -4.85 3.29
C SER A 253 14.28 -5.27 2.08
N TRP A 254 13.31 -6.16 2.29
CA TRP A 254 12.40 -6.62 1.24
C TRP A 254 11.03 -5.93 1.31
N GLN A 255 10.67 -5.44 2.49
CA GLN A 255 9.38 -4.85 2.84
C GLN A 255 9.61 -3.48 3.51
N PRO A 256 10.16 -2.49 2.76
CA PRO A 256 10.41 -1.17 3.30
C PRO A 256 9.12 -0.36 3.51
N ALA A 257 7.98 -0.83 3.01
CA ALA A 257 6.69 -0.18 3.12
C ALA A 257 5.57 -1.19 3.36
N VAL A 258 4.44 -0.68 3.85
CA VAL A 258 3.23 -1.43 4.17
C VAL A 258 2.00 -0.66 3.70
N GLU A 259 1.00 -1.38 3.20
CA GLU A 259 -0.28 -0.79 2.87
C GLU A 259 -1.08 -0.46 4.14
N VAL A 260 -1.53 0.78 4.26
CA VAL A 260 -2.33 1.22 5.41
C VAL A 260 -3.82 1.27 5.11
N TYR A 261 -4.23 1.27 3.83
CA TYR A 261 -5.62 1.40 3.42
C TYR A 261 -5.83 0.80 2.02
N SER A 262 -6.98 0.15 1.84
CA SER A 262 -7.54 -0.37 0.58
C SER A 262 -9.04 -0.63 0.77
N GLU A 263 -9.71 -1.23 -0.22
CA GLU A 263 -11.14 -1.61 -0.11
C GLU A 263 -11.47 -2.56 1.05
N HIS A 264 -10.45 -3.25 1.59
CA HIS A 264 -10.58 -4.07 2.79
C HIS A 264 -10.69 -3.25 4.09
N GLY A 265 -10.28 -1.98 4.06
CA GLY A 265 -10.31 -1.04 5.17
C GLY A 265 -8.93 -0.69 5.72
N ASN A 266 -8.92 0.00 6.86
CA ASN A 266 -7.72 0.57 7.46
C ASN A 266 -6.90 -0.47 8.24
N SER A 267 -5.63 -0.65 7.85
CA SER A 267 -4.69 -1.58 8.48
C SER A 267 -3.97 -1.03 9.72
N LEU A 268 -4.17 0.24 10.06
CA LEU A 268 -3.55 0.90 11.22
C LEU A 268 -4.13 0.42 12.56
N GLY A 269 -5.34 -0.17 12.56
CA GLY A 269 -6.03 -0.60 13.78
C GLY A 269 -6.78 0.52 14.50
N ASP A 270 -7.29 1.51 13.76
CA ASP A 270 -8.19 2.53 14.30
C ASP A 270 -9.65 2.30 13.83
N ASP A 271 -10.56 3.18 14.24
CA ASP A 271 -12.01 3.03 14.02
C ASP A 271 -12.48 3.52 12.63
N TYR A 272 -11.60 4.12 11.82
CA TYR A 272 -11.96 4.57 10.48
C TYR A 272 -11.92 3.39 9.51
N ASP A 273 -13.04 3.13 8.82
CA ASP A 273 -13.26 2.02 7.88
C ASP A 273 -12.57 0.73 8.35
N PRO A 274 -13.05 0.15 9.46
CA PRO A 274 -12.42 -1.01 10.06
C PRO A 274 -12.43 -2.19 9.08
N GLN A 275 -11.47 -3.11 9.25
CA GLN A 275 -11.32 -4.26 8.38
C GLN A 275 -12.64 -5.00 8.15
N TRP A 276 -13.03 -5.18 6.88
CA TRP A 276 -14.33 -5.74 6.48
C TRP A 276 -14.65 -7.09 7.13
N ALA A 277 -13.63 -7.94 7.28
CA ALA A 277 -13.72 -9.29 7.82
C ALA A 277 -13.37 -9.38 9.31
N GLY A 278 -13.20 -8.25 9.99
CA GLY A 278 -12.69 -8.18 11.35
C GLY A 278 -11.19 -7.86 11.40
N THR A 279 -10.76 -7.33 12.54
CA THR A 279 -9.39 -6.87 12.78
C THR A 279 -8.62 -7.89 13.62
N HIS A 280 -7.52 -8.40 13.07
CA HIS A 280 -6.52 -9.16 13.79
C HIS A 280 -5.48 -8.21 14.39
N GLU A 281 -5.57 -7.97 15.69
CA GLU A 281 -4.73 -6.99 16.42
C GLU A 281 -3.22 -7.15 16.16
N ASP A 282 -2.71 -8.40 16.21
CA ASP A 282 -1.28 -8.64 15.97
C ASP A 282 -0.85 -8.41 14.52
N GLY A 283 -1.81 -8.34 13.58
CA GLY A 283 -1.56 -8.05 12.17
C GLY A 283 -1.58 -6.57 11.83
N THR A 284 -2.00 -5.71 12.76
CA THR A 284 -2.07 -4.25 12.53
C THR A 284 -0.69 -3.63 12.27
N VAL A 285 -0.67 -2.56 11.49
CA VAL A 285 0.52 -1.73 11.28
C VAL A 285 0.98 -1.10 12.60
N ALA A 286 0.06 -0.75 13.51
CA ALA A 286 0.40 -0.27 14.84
C ALA A 286 1.24 -1.29 15.64
N SER A 287 0.89 -2.57 15.59
CA SER A 287 1.67 -3.66 16.19
C SER A 287 3.06 -3.78 15.54
N ALA A 288 3.13 -3.69 14.22
CA ALA A 288 4.39 -3.75 13.45
C ALA A 288 5.39 -2.67 13.87
N LEU A 289 4.90 -1.44 14.10
CA LEU A 289 5.72 -0.28 14.43
C LEU A 289 6.02 -0.14 15.94
N ASP A 290 5.36 -0.91 16.80
CA ASP A 290 5.51 -0.79 18.26
C ASP A 290 6.98 -1.00 18.69
N PRO A 291 7.64 0.00 19.32
CA PRO A 291 9.01 -0.13 19.81
C PRO A 291 9.19 -1.17 20.91
N GLU A 292 8.12 -1.57 21.60
CA GLU A 292 8.13 -2.67 22.57
C GLU A 292 7.80 -4.03 21.92
N GLY A 293 7.29 -4.01 20.68
CA GLY A 293 6.92 -5.18 19.87
C GLY A 293 7.93 -5.47 18.76
N TYR A 294 7.46 -5.48 17.52
CA TYR A 294 8.29 -5.82 16.34
C TYR A 294 9.28 -4.71 15.97
N ASN A 295 8.94 -3.44 16.27
CA ASN A 295 9.78 -2.27 16.04
C ASN A 295 10.32 -2.19 14.59
N LEU A 296 9.45 -2.50 13.62
CA LEU A 296 9.77 -2.44 12.19
C LEU A 296 9.79 -1.00 11.69
N ARG A 297 10.62 -0.74 10.68
CA ARG A 297 10.78 0.57 10.04
C ARG A 297 10.23 0.57 8.63
N MET A 298 8.93 0.80 8.51
CA MET A 298 8.19 0.74 7.25
C MET A 298 7.52 2.07 6.91
N GLY A 299 7.57 2.44 5.63
CA GLY A 299 6.79 3.55 5.07
C GLY A 299 5.34 3.14 4.83
N PHE A 300 4.49 4.12 4.60
CA PHE A 300 3.08 3.93 4.32
C PHE A 300 2.80 4.10 2.84
N ILE A 301 1.96 3.21 2.33
CA ILE A 301 1.37 3.26 1.01
C ILE A 301 -0.11 2.89 1.11
N ALA A 302 -0.87 3.09 0.04
CA ALA A 302 -2.25 2.64 -0.08
C ALA A 302 -2.53 2.21 -1.52
N GLY A 303 -3.38 1.22 -1.71
CA GLY A 303 -3.81 0.76 -3.03
C GLY A 303 -5.31 0.60 -3.07
N THR A 304 -5.88 0.41 -4.25
CA THR A 304 -7.32 0.20 -4.34
C THR A 304 -7.70 -1.21 -3.90
N ASP A 305 -6.88 -2.17 -4.31
CA ASP A 305 -7.16 -3.60 -4.32
C ASP A 305 -8.42 -3.93 -5.14
N SER A 306 -8.81 -3.04 -6.08
CA SER A 306 -10.05 -3.22 -6.84
C SER A 306 -9.99 -4.45 -7.74
N HIS A 307 -11.07 -5.24 -7.75
CA HIS A 307 -11.21 -6.42 -8.59
C HIS A 307 -11.87 -6.15 -9.94
N ASP A 308 -12.25 -4.90 -10.23
CA ASP A 308 -13.06 -4.56 -11.40
C ASP A 308 -12.28 -3.90 -12.55
N THR A 309 -10.94 -3.99 -12.57
CA THR A 309 -10.08 -3.41 -13.62
C THR A 309 -10.19 -1.87 -13.69
N LEU A 310 -10.45 -1.18 -12.57
CA LEU A 310 -10.50 0.28 -12.49
C LEU A 310 -9.49 0.83 -11.46
N PRO A 311 -8.18 0.72 -11.75
CA PRO A 311 -7.14 1.22 -10.85
C PRO A 311 -7.28 2.71 -10.59
N GLY A 312 -7.12 3.07 -9.32
CA GLY A 312 -7.28 4.43 -8.81
C GLY A 312 -8.69 4.96 -8.66
N GLU A 313 -9.73 4.14 -8.87
CA GLU A 313 -11.09 4.51 -8.52
C GLU A 313 -11.32 4.46 -7.00
N VAL A 314 -11.01 5.57 -6.32
CA VAL A 314 -11.22 5.70 -4.86
C VAL A 314 -12.67 6.00 -4.47
N CYS A 315 -13.50 6.49 -5.41
CA CYS A 315 -14.89 6.89 -5.17
C CYS A 315 -15.93 5.88 -5.65
N GLY A 316 -15.50 4.64 -5.90
CA GLY A 316 -16.35 3.53 -6.25
C GLY A 316 -16.00 2.33 -5.38
N VAL A 317 -17.02 1.58 -5.00
CA VAL A 317 -16.86 0.28 -4.36
C VAL A 317 -16.66 -0.81 -5.42
N ASP A 318 -15.99 -1.89 -5.04
CA ASP A 318 -15.75 -3.04 -5.90
C ASP A 318 -17.05 -3.60 -6.50
N ARG A 319 -17.10 -3.69 -7.84
CA ARG A 319 -18.26 -4.17 -8.59
C ARG A 319 -18.31 -5.69 -8.77
N VAL A 320 -17.22 -6.38 -8.47
CA VAL A 320 -17.06 -7.84 -8.53
C VAL A 320 -17.29 -8.45 -7.15
N ARG A 321 -16.81 -7.77 -6.10
CA ARG A 321 -16.86 -8.21 -4.70
C ARG A 321 -17.85 -7.37 -3.91
N ASP A 322 -19.12 -7.76 -3.97
CA ASP A 322 -20.22 -7.12 -3.22
C ASP A 322 -20.03 -7.10 -1.69
N THR A 323 -19.07 -7.87 -1.19
CA THR A 323 -18.72 -7.90 0.22
C THR A 323 -17.62 -6.92 0.62
N HIS A 324 -16.91 -6.31 -0.32
CA HIS A 324 -15.87 -5.31 -0.03
C HIS A 324 -16.55 -3.94 0.12
N PRO A 325 -16.58 -3.40 1.35
CA PRO A 325 -17.50 -2.31 1.67
C PRO A 325 -16.93 -0.94 1.36
N TYR A 326 -15.64 -0.83 1.02
CA TYR A 326 -14.95 0.44 0.87
C TYR A 326 -14.43 0.63 -0.55
N GLY A 327 -14.22 1.89 -0.92
CA GLY A 327 -13.39 2.27 -2.03
C GLY A 327 -11.92 2.05 -1.68
N GLY A 328 -11.06 2.39 -2.63
CA GLY A 328 -9.64 2.17 -2.52
C GLY A 328 -8.84 3.31 -1.92
N GLY A 329 -7.53 3.10 -1.75
CA GLY A 329 -6.57 4.17 -1.50
C GLY A 329 -5.58 4.37 -2.64
N LEU A 330 -4.75 5.41 -2.52
CA LEU A 330 -3.67 5.71 -3.46
C LEU A 330 -2.35 5.95 -2.73
N THR A 331 -1.26 5.64 -3.41
CA THR A 331 0.09 5.92 -2.95
C THR A 331 0.63 7.16 -3.62
N ILE A 332 1.14 8.10 -2.82
CA ILE A 332 1.87 9.25 -3.34
C ILE A 332 3.36 9.09 -3.05
N ALA A 333 4.17 9.00 -4.10
CA ALA A 333 5.63 9.03 -4.00
C ALA A 333 6.13 10.48 -4.04
N VAL A 334 6.96 10.85 -3.05
CA VAL A 334 7.51 12.19 -2.89
C VAL A 334 8.97 12.20 -3.32
N MET A 335 9.30 13.06 -4.29
CA MET A 335 10.65 13.16 -4.82
C MET A 335 11.09 14.63 -4.87
N PRO A 336 12.40 14.92 -4.87
CA PRO A 336 12.89 16.27 -5.12
C PRO A 336 12.39 16.82 -6.46
N GLU A 337 12.05 18.11 -6.49
CA GLU A 337 11.61 18.80 -7.70
C GLU A 337 12.50 18.48 -8.93
N GLY A 338 11.86 18.18 -10.06
CA GLY A 338 12.55 17.84 -11.31
C GLY A 338 13.07 16.40 -11.41
N THR A 339 12.82 15.56 -10.40
CA THR A 339 13.08 14.11 -10.48
C THR A 339 12.01 13.43 -11.32
N PRO A 340 12.33 12.77 -12.44
CA PRO A 340 11.34 12.05 -13.25
C PRO A 340 10.85 10.77 -12.56
N ILE A 341 9.64 10.33 -12.89
CA ILE A 341 9.15 9.00 -12.49
C ILE A 341 9.80 7.92 -13.34
N LEU A 342 10.57 7.05 -12.69
CA LEU A 342 11.30 5.92 -13.27
C LEU A 342 11.26 4.76 -12.26
N PRO A 343 11.42 3.49 -12.68
CA PRO A 343 11.43 2.35 -11.76
C PRO A 343 12.36 2.55 -10.55
N GLN A 344 13.57 3.02 -10.79
CA GLN A 344 14.59 3.27 -9.79
C GLN A 344 14.29 4.46 -8.86
N THR A 345 13.58 5.49 -9.33
CA THR A 345 13.21 6.63 -8.47
C THR A 345 12.01 6.28 -7.61
N LEU A 346 11.04 5.52 -8.16
CA LEU A 346 9.93 4.95 -7.40
C LEU A 346 10.44 3.98 -6.32
N LEU A 347 11.32 3.04 -6.70
CA LEU A 347 12.00 2.16 -5.74
C LEU A 347 12.71 2.97 -4.65
N GLY A 348 13.43 4.03 -5.05
CA GLY A 348 14.11 4.93 -4.13
C GLY A 348 13.15 5.51 -3.11
N ALA A 349 12.05 6.11 -3.56
CA ALA A 349 11.03 6.71 -2.69
C ALA A 349 10.41 5.69 -1.74
N ILE A 350 10.05 4.49 -2.23
CA ILE A 350 9.51 3.41 -1.39
C ILE A 350 10.54 2.95 -0.36
N SER A 351 11.79 2.73 -0.79
CA SER A 351 12.87 2.23 0.07
C SER A 351 13.31 3.23 1.15
N THR A 352 13.25 4.53 0.83
CA THR A 352 13.50 5.62 1.80
C THR A 352 12.25 6.04 2.54
N ARG A 353 11.11 5.38 2.30
CA ARG A 353 9.81 5.67 2.92
C ARG A 353 9.33 7.09 2.65
N SER A 354 9.75 7.66 1.53
CA SER A 354 9.29 8.96 1.04
C SER A 354 7.97 8.79 0.27
N THR A 355 7.02 8.08 0.89
CA THR A 355 5.68 7.79 0.38
C THR A 355 4.63 8.12 1.45
N TYR A 356 3.38 8.30 1.04
CA TYR A 356 2.23 8.29 1.95
C TYR A 356 1.02 7.68 1.26
N GLY A 357 0.10 7.17 2.06
CA GLY A 357 -1.21 6.71 1.59
C GLY A 357 -2.27 7.81 1.67
N THR A 358 -3.26 7.76 0.80
CA THR A 358 -4.51 8.54 0.88
C THR A 358 -5.71 7.61 0.68
N SER A 359 -6.83 7.85 1.37
CA SER A 359 -8.11 7.16 1.13
C SER A 359 -8.93 7.79 0.01
N GLY A 360 -8.54 8.98 -0.45
CA GLY A 360 -9.36 9.76 -1.37
C GLY A 360 -8.52 10.54 -2.38
N PRO A 361 -8.61 11.88 -2.41
CA PRO A 361 -8.09 12.66 -3.52
C PRO A 361 -6.57 12.63 -3.57
N ILE A 362 -6.03 12.87 -4.76
CA ILE A 362 -4.60 13.10 -4.96
C ILE A 362 -4.24 14.49 -4.42
N VAL A 363 -3.63 14.53 -3.24
CA VAL A 363 -3.27 15.77 -2.53
C VAL A 363 -1.78 15.78 -2.22
N ALA A 364 -1.07 16.83 -2.62
CA ALA A 364 0.33 17.01 -2.25
C ALA A 364 0.48 17.45 -0.77
N MET A 365 1.21 16.65 0.01
CA MET A 365 1.58 16.93 1.40
C MET A 365 3.11 16.99 1.57
N ASP A 366 3.61 18.04 2.20
CA ASP A 366 5.02 18.20 2.59
C ASP A 366 5.17 17.99 4.10
N VAL A 367 6.20 17.23 4.48
CA VAL A 367 6.51 16.90 5.88
C VAL A 367 7.97 17.21 6.12
N SER A 368 8.24 18.07 7.09
CA SER A 368 9.60 18.46 7.47
C SER A 368 9.79 18.56 8.97
N TRP A 369 10.99 18.24 9.42
CA TRP A 369 11.42 18.35 10.80
C TRP A 369 12.47 19.44 10.96
N GLU A 370 12.34 20.25 12.00
CA GLU A 370 13.28 21.31 12.33
C GLU A 370 13.62 21.31 13.83
N SER A 371 14.76 21.95 14.16
CA SER A 371 15.14 22.29 15.54
C SER A 371 15.74 23.69 15.56
N GLY A 372 15.05 24.66 16.18
CA GLY A 372 15.53 26.04 16.24
C GLY A 372 15.69 26.69 14.85
N GLY A 373 14.82 26.32 13.90
CA GLY A 373 14.84 26.79 12.51
C GLY A 373 15.89 26.13 11.61
N ALA A 374 16.59 25.10 12.09
CA ALA A 374 17.49 24.31 11.26
C ALA A 374 16.79 23.02 10.80
N PRO A 375 16.81 22.68 9.49
CA PRO A 375 16.20 21.46 8.98
C PRO A 375 16.95 20.22 9.50
N LEU A 376 16.18 19.19 9.83
CA LEU A 376 16.67 17.91 10.35
C LEU A 376 16.38 16.75 9.41
N ALA A 377 15.14 16.65 8.92
CA ALA A 377 14.66 15.51 8.14
C ALA A 377 13.40 15.85 7.32
N GLY A 378 13.14 15.07 6.27
CA GLY A 378 11.88 15.03 5.51
C GLY A 378 11.04 13.79 5.81
N LEU A 379 9.95 13.59 5.07
CA LEU A 379 9.06 12.43 5.17
C LEU A 379 9.81 11.08 5.18
N GLY A 380 9.47 10.17 6.12
CA GLY A 380 10.00 8.81 6.15
C GLY A 380 11.43 8.64 6.69
N GLU A 381 12.15 9.76 6.81
CA GLU A 381 13.56 9.76 7.19
C GLU A 381 13.78 9.50 8.68
N GLU A 382 15.00 9.07 8.98
CA GLU A 382 15.50 8.89 10.34
C GLU A 382 16.48 10.01 10.68
N PHE A 383 16.40 10.54 11.90
CA PHE A 383 17.34 11.57 12.33
C PHE A 383 17.67 11.45 13.81
N THR A 384 18.73 12.15 14.22
CA THR A 384 19.12 12.26 15.62
C THR A 384 18.71 13.63 16.15
N ALA A 385 17.84 13.64 17.15
CA ALA A 385 17.39 14.85 17.82
C ALA A 385 18.57 15.54 18.55
N PRO A 386 18.81 16.83 18.30
CA PRO A 386 19.84 17.57 19.04
C PRO A 386 19.58 17.58 20.54
N ALA A 387 20.61 17.30 21.35
CA ALA A 387 20.47 17.24 22.80
C ALA A 387 19.99 18.58 23.39
N GLY A 388 18.86 18.55 24.11
CA GLY A 388 18.33 19.70 24.81
C GLY A 388 17.63 20.75 23.94
N ALA A 389 17.33 20.42 22.67
CA ALA A 389 16.56 21.29 21.78
C ALA A 389 15.10 20.83 21.64
N ASP A 390 14.23 21.78 21.30
CA ASP A 390 12.87 21.49 20.87
C ASP A 390 12.91 20.90 19.45
N LEU A 391 11.96 20.03 19.15
CA LEU A 391 11.72 19.53 17.79
C LEU A 391 10.39 20.07 17.28
N GLU A 392 10.38 20.50 16.03
CA GLU A 392 9.19 20.97 15.33
C GLU A 392 8.94 20.05 14.13
N LEU A 393 7.73 19.50 14.06
CA LEU A 393 7.23 18.78 12.89
C LEU A 393 6.28 19.72 12.16
N HIS A 394 6.59 20.05 10.92
CA HIS A 394 5.75 20.82 10.03
C HIS A 394 5.05 19.91 9.03
N VAL A 395 3.75 20.13 8.87
CA VAL A 395 2.93 19.48 7.85
C VAL A 395 2.32 20.59 7.00
N ARG A 396 2.50 20.50 5.68
CA ARG A 396 1.94 21.46 4.74
C ARG A 396 1.12 20.73 3.69
N VAL A 397 -0.05 21.26 3.36
CA VAL A 397 -0.96 20.70 2.37
C VAL A 397 -1.10 21.70 1.23
N ALA A 398 -1.05 21.23 -0.01
CA ALA A 398 -1.12 22.09 -1.17
C ALA A 398 -2.54 22.62 -1.43
N PRO A 399 -2.69 23.87 -1.91
CA PRO A 399 -3.92 24.33 -2.52
C PRO A 399 -4.32 23.47 -3.73
N PRO A 400 -5.63 23.32 -4.01
CA PRO A 400 -6.76 23.95 -3.32
C PRO A 400 -7.24 23.17 -2.08
N TYR A 401 -6.62 22.04 -1.72
CA TYR A 401 -7.09 21.14 -0.68
C TYR A 401 -6.80 21.62 0.75
N ASP A 402 -5.83 22.54 0.90
CA ASP A 402 -5.45 23.14 2.17
C ASP A 402 -6.62 23.78 2.94
N ALA A 403 -7.61 24.33 2.21
CA ALA A 403 -8.83 24.89 2.78
C ALA A 403 -9.81 23.84 3.34
N ASN A 404 -9.67 22.58 2.94
CA ASN A 404 -10.54 21.47 3.34
C ASN A 404 -9.93 20.60 4.44
N VAL A 405 -8.74 20.95 4.95
CA VAL A 405 -8.13 20.25 6.08
C VAL A 405 -8.87 20.59 7.36
N THR A 406 -9.44 19.57 8.01
CA THR A 406 -10.21 19.70 9.25
C THR A 406 -9.37 19.44 10.49
N ALA A 407 -8.35 18.57 10.36
CA ALA A 407 -7.40 18.28 11.43
C ALA A 407 -6.03 17.87 10.88
N VAL A 408 -5.00 18.15 11.66
CA VAL A 408 -3.67 17.55 11.49
C VAL A 408 -3.22 17.04 12.85
N GLU A 409 -2.80 15.78 12.89
CA GLU A 409 -2.31 15.12 14.09
C GLU A 409 -0.96 14.45 13.83
N GLY A 410 -0.14 14.33 14.87
CA GLY A 410 1.00 13.42 14.89
C GLY A 410 0.62 12.19 15.69
N VAL A 411 0.91 11.00 15.19
CA VAL A 411 0.57 9.73 15.83
C VAL A 411 1.83 8.97 16.21
N SER A 412 1.79 8.37 17.39
CA SER A 412 2.83 7.53 17.98
C SER A 412 2.16 6.44 18.85
N PRO A 413 2.86 5.40 19.34
CA PRO A 413 2.23 4.34 20.12
C PRO A 413 1.45 4.89 21.32
N GLY A 414 0.14 4.64 21.32
CA GLY A 414 -0.78 5.01 22.39
C GLY A 414 -1.03 6.52 22.56
N VAL A 415 -0.57 7.38 21.65
CA VAL A 415 -0.75 8.83 21.77
C VAL A 415 -0.93 9.54 20.43
N ARG A 416 -1.84 10.51 20.40
CA ARG A 416 -2.03 11.47 19.31
C ARG A 416 -1.72 12.88 19.80
N PHE A 417 -1.08 13.66 18.95
CA PHE A 417 -0.68 15.05 19.20
C PHE A 417 -1.42 15.95 18.22
N ALA A 418 -2.31 16.82 18.69
CA ALA A 418 -2.96 17.78 17.82
C ALA A 418 -1.96 18.86 17.37
N ALA A 419 -1.88 19.10 16.06
CA ALA A 419 -1.07 20.16 15.50
C ALA A 419 -1.76 21.53 15.64
N SER A 420 -0.95 22.58 15.77
CA SER A 420 -1.44 23.96 15.71
C SER A 420 -1.35 24.47 14.28
N GLN A 421 -2.45 24.99 13.75
CA GLN A 421 -2.43 25.67 12.45
C GLN A 421 -1.71 27.02 12.59
N MET A 422 -0.66 27.20 11.79
CA MET A 422 0.13 28.43 11.75
C MET A 422 -0.47 29.41 10.74
N GLU A 423 -0.81 28.88 9.57
CA GLU A 423 -1.55 29.56 8.49
C GLU A 423 -2.31 28.51 7.67
N THR A 424 -3.17 28.94 6.73
CA THR A 424 -3.88 28.02 5.84
C THR A 424 -2.85 27.16 5.09
N GLY A 425 -3.03 25.84 5.14
CA GLY A 425 -2.09 24.90 4.52
C GLY A 425 -0.81 24.64 5.30
N HIS A 426 -0.65 25.13 6.54
CA HIS A 426 0.54 24.86 7.37
C HIS A 426 0.20 24.62 8.84
N TRP A 427 0.59 23.44 9.34
CA TRP A 427 0.44 23.02 10.73
C TRP A 427 1.79 22.65 11.34
N THR A 428 1.91 22.85 12.65
CA THR A 428 3.12 22.52 13.42
C THR A 428 2.78 21.75 14.69
N LEU A 429 3.60 20.73 14.98
CA LEU A 429 3.69 20.08 16.28
C LEU A 429 5.03 20.41 16.92
N VAL A 430 5.02 20.72 18.22
CA VAL A 430 6.22 21.08 18.98
C VAL A 430 6.44 20.07 20.10
N PHE A 431 7.61 19.46 20.13
CA PHE A 431 8.06 18.57 21.19
C PHE A 431 9.13 19.25 22.01
N ALA A 432 8.87 19.41 23.31
CA ALA A 432 9.86 19.89 24.26
C ALA A 432 11.08 18.95 24.36
N PRO A 433 12.22 19.39 24.90
CA PRO A 433 13.45 18.62 24.80
C PRO A 433 13.33 17.28 25.52
N GLY A 434 13.62 16.20 24.81
CA GLY A 434 13.53 14.82 25.33
C GLY A 434 12.11 14.26 25.48
N THR A 435 11.07 14.99 25.02
CA THR A 435 9.68 14.54 25.08
C THR A 435 9.17 13.91 23.78
N ALA A 436 9.88 14.11 22.67
CA ALA A 436 9.54 13.46 21.41
C ALA A 436 9.58 11.93 21.56
N PRO A 437 8.58 11.21 21.01
CA PRO A 437 8.58 9.76 21.02
C PRO A 437 9.63 9.18 20.06
N ALA A 438 9.76 7.85 20.01
CA ALA A 438 10.73 7.17 19.16
C ALA A 438 10.44 7.33 17.66
N TRP A 439 9.18 7.50 17.30
CA TRP A 439 8.75 7.83 15.95
C TRP A 439 7.43 8.59 15.98
N VAL A 440 7.15 9.37 14.93
CA VAL A 440 5.86 10.04 14.71
C VAL A 440 5.53 9.95 13.23
N TYR A 441 4.28 9.65 12.88
CA TYR A 441 3.75 9.92 11.55
C TYR A 441 2.65 10.99 11.59
N PRO A 442 2.56 11.88 10.58
CA PRO A 442 1.45 12.81 10.48
C PRO A 442 0.22 12.16 9.86
N VAL A 443 -0.95 12.53 10.37
CA VAL A 443 -2.26 12.24 9.77
C VAL A 443 -2.93 13.56 9.44
N VAL A 444 -3.39 13.70 8.21
CA VAL A 444 -4.19 14.85 7.75
C VAL A 444 -5.60 14.36 7.50
N THR A 445 -6.57 15.01 8.12
CA THR A 445 -7.99 14.74 7.90
C THR A 445 -8.57 15.83 7.00
N LEU A 446 -9.29 15.40 5.96
CA LEU A 446 -9.89 16.26 4.94
C LEU A 446 -11.42 16.14 4.99
N ASP A 447 -12.09 17.25 4.72
CA ASP A 447 -13.54 17.30 4.49
C ASP A 447 -13.85 16.84 3.05
N GLY A 448 -14.17 15.56 2.88
CA GLY A 448 -14.52 15.01 1.58
C GLY A 448 -15.82 15.58 1.02
N GLU A 449 -16.80 15.95 1.85
CA GLU A 449 -18.04 16.61 1.37
C GLU A 449 -17.71 17.96 0.71
N ALA A 450 -16.79 18.73 1.29
CA ALA A 450 -16.31 19.98 0.69
C ALA A 450 -15.50 19.76 -0.60
N ILE A 451 -14.78 18.65 -0.72
CA ILE A 451 -13.94 18.32 -1.88
C ILE A 451 -14.79 17.84 -3.07
N TYR A 452 -15.66 16.87 -2.83
CA TYR A 452 -16.44 16.21 -3.89
C TYR A 452 -17.78 16.89 -4.17
N GLY A 453 -18.23 17.76 -3.27
CA GLY A 453 -19.47 18.52 -3.41
C GLY A 453 -20.71 17.61 -3.40
N SER A 454 -21.80 18.09 -4.00
CA SER A 454 -23.10 17.41 -3.96
C SER A 454 -23.17 16.10 -4.74
N SER A 455 -22.21 15.85 -5.65
CA SER A 455 -22.06 14.55 -6.32
C SER A 455 -21.52 13.49 -5.37
N GLY A 456 -20.83 13.90 -4.29
CA GLY A 456 -20.20 13.00 -3.34
C GLY A 456 -19.07 12.17 -3.93
N CYS A 457 -18.48 11.37 -3.05
CA CYS A 457 -17.63 10.23 -3.33
C CYS A 457 -18.30 9.09 -2.58
N ASP A 458 -18.77 8.06 -3.29
CA ASP A 458 -19.37 6.88 -2.66
C ASP A 458 -18.29 5.81 -2.56
N ASP A 459 -17.39 6.02 -1.62
CA ASP A 459 -16.36 5.07 -1.24
C ASP A 459 -16.92 3.98 -0.32
N GLY A 460 -18.24 3.83 -0.18
CA GLY A 460 -18.88 2.86 0.73
C GLY A 460 -18.55 3.03 2.22
N GLY A 461 -17.69 3.99 2.57
CA GLY A 461 -17.25 4.32 3.90
C GLY A 461 -18.39 4.84 4.77
N SER A 462 -18.18 4.79 6.08
CA SER A 462 -19.20 5.28 7.03
C SER A 462 -19.26 6.81 7.13
N SER A 463 -18.36 7.52 6.46
CA SER A 463 -18.16 8.96 6.54
C SER A 463 -17.55 9.49 5.26
N THR A 464 -17.87 10.72 4.89
CA THR A 464 -17.21 11.44 3.78
C THR A 464 -15.85 12.05 4.20
N THR A 465 -15.18 11.46 5.19
CA THR A 465 -13.93 11.97 5.72
C THR A 465 -12.78 11.27 5.05
N GLU A 466 -11.81 12.04 4.57
CA GLU A 466 -10.67 11.51 3.84
C GLU A 466 -9.38 11.72 4.62
N PHE A 467 -8.40 10.84 4.41
CA PHE A 467 -7.16 10.83 5.18
C PHE A 467 -5.94 10.83 4.28
N LEU A 468 -4.90 11.53 4.72
CA LEU A 468 -3.53 11.32 4.28
C LEU A 468 -2.72 10.75 5.46
N TRP A 469 -2.04 9.62 5.25
CA TRP A 469 -1.18 8.99 6.26
C TRP A 469 0.27 9.08 5.83
N GLY A 470 0.99 10.06 6.39
CA GLY A 470 2.42 10.22 6.13
C GLY A 470 3.23 9.01 6.62
N SER A 471 4.27 8.61 5.89
CA SER A 471 5.23 7.64 6.44
C SER A 471 5.85 8.14 7.76
N PRO A 472 6.12 7.24 8.74
CA PRO A 472 6.72 7.63 10.00
C PRO A 472 8.12 8.22 9.87
N ASN A 473 8.48 9.11 10.77
CA ASN A 473 9.85 9.56 10.99
C ASN A 473 10.40 8.96 12.27
N TRP A 474 11.60 8.36 12.23
CA TRP A 474 12.25 7.77 13.40
C TRP A 474 13.26 8.73 14.03
N ILE A 475 13.15 8.87 15.35
CA ILE A 475 13.86 9.88 16.13
C ILE A 475 14.81 9.19 17.11
N ALA A 476 16.10 9.23 16.79
CA ALA A 476 17.15 8.83 17.72
C ALA A 476 17.46 9.96 18.70
N ARG A 477 17.82 9.62 19.95
CA ARG A 477 18.26 10.60 20.95
C ARG A 477 19.76 10.89 20.80
N GLY A 478 20.12 12.17 20.65
CA GLY A 478 21.51 12.64 20.55
C GLY A 478 22.22 12.93 21.87
#